data_AF-A0A9D5VFM6-F1
#
_entry.id   AF-A0A9D5VFM6-F1
#
_cell.length_a   1.000
_cell.length_b   1.000
_cell.length_c   1.000
_cell.angle_alpha   90.00
_cell.angle_beta   90.00
_cell.angle_gamma   90.00
#
_symmetry.space_group_name_H-M   'P 1'
#
loop_
_entity.id
_entity.type
_entity.pdbx_description
1 polymer ?
#
loop_
_entity_poly.entity_id
_entity_poly.type
_entity_poly.pdbx_seq_one_letter_code
_entity_poly.pdbx_strand_id
1 'polypeptide(L)'
;MNPRVVAVEACEPPSLVLAFANGERRCFDVSPYLDKGIFKELRDAAYFRSVRAVSGFVAWPRGQDFSPDTLYLKSVPLSSSLCEGKDA
;
A
#
# COMPACT_ATOMS: atom_id res chain seq x y z
N MET A 1 -17.28 -9.35 4.71
CA MET A 1 -16.93 -8.10 4.00
C MET A 1 -15.58 -7.66 4.50
N ASN A 2 -14.63 -7.45 3.60
CA ASN A 2 -13.32 -6.93 3.99
C ASN A 2 -13.44 -5.44 4.33
N PRO A 3 -12.70 -4.94 5.33
CA PRO A 3 -12.74 -3.52 5.67
C PRO A 3 -12.23 -2.68 4.49
N ARG A 4 -12.76 -1.46 4.35
CA ARG A 4 -12.33 -0.53 3.31
C ARG A 4 -11.05 0.19 3.72
N VAL A 5 -10.17 0.45 2.75
CA VAL A 5 -9.00 1.31 2.95
C VAL A 5 -9.47 2.76 3.10
N VAL A 6 -9.13 3.39 4.22
CA VAL A 6 -9.47 4.79 4.51
C VAL A 6 -8.28 5.71 4.27
N ALA A 7 -7.06 5.21 4.40
CA ALA A 7 -5.84 5.95 4.08
C ALA A 7 -4.75 5.01 3.58
N VAL A 8 -3.82 5.56 2.81
CA VAL A 8 -2.64 4.87 2.31
C VAL A 8 -1.44 5.80 2.42
N GLU A 9 -0.32 5.26 2.90
CA GLU A 9 0.93 5.97 3.05
C GLU A 9 2.06 5.17 2.38
N ALA A 10 2.79 5.80 1.49
CA ALA A 10 4.00 5.22 0.90
C ALA A 10 5.20 5.55 1.79
N CYS A 11 5.66 4.58 2.58
CA CYS A 11 6.81 4.76 3.47
C CYS A 11 8.13 4.63 2.68
N GLU A 12 8.46 3.39 2.27
CA GLU A 12 9.62 3.09 1.45
C GLU A 12 9.19 2.21 0.28
N PRO A 13 9.47 2.56 -0.98
CA PRO A 13 9.21 1.65 -2.08
C PRO A 13 10.03 0.37 -1.85
N PRO A 14 9.41 -0.82 -1.95
CA PRO A 14 8.11 -1.14 -2.56
C PRO A 14 6.98 -1.46 -1.56
N SER A 15 7.00 -0.90 -0.36
CA SER A 15 6.02 -1.14 0.72
C SER A 15 5.04 0.01 0.91
N LEU A 16 3.75 -0.32 1.04
CA LEU A 16 2.66 0.60 1.34
C LEU A 16 2.05 0.30 2.69
N VAL A 17 1.81 1.33 3.49
CA VAL A 17 1.05 1.24 4.72
C VAL A 17 -0.40 1.59 4.42
N LEU A 18 -1.31 0.69 4.76
CA LEU A 18 -2.74 0.82 4.56
C LEU A 18 -3.42 0.96 5.92
N ALA A 19 -4.25 1.99 6.06
CA ALA A 19 -5.16 2.12 7.19
C ALA A 19 -6.55 1.69 6.76
N PHE A 20 -7.14 0.78 7.52
CA PHE A 20 -8.48 0.25 7.29
C PHE A 20 -9.50 0.93 8.21
N ALA A 21 -10.76 1.00 7.76
CA ALA A 21 -11.85 1.63 8.50
C ALA A 21 -12.11 1.03 9.89
N ASN A 22 -11.63 -0.19 10.14
CA ASN A 22 -11.73 -0.87 11.43
C ASN A 22 -10.60 -0.50 12.42
N GLY A 23 -9.70 0.40 12.04
CA GLY A 23 -8.54 0.80 12.85
C GLY A 23 -7.30 -0.07 12.66
N GLU A 24 -7.37 -1.12 11.84
CA GLU A 24 -6.19 -1.92 11.53
C GLU A 24 -5.25 -1.18 10.58
N ARG A 25 -3.95 -1.33 10.82
CA ARG A 25 -2.90 -0.93 9.89
C ARG A 25 -2.22 -2.17 9.33
N ARG A 26 -2.02 -2.20 8.02
CA ARG A 26 -1.40 -3.34 7.33
C ARG A 26 -0.35 -2.84 6.35
N CYS A 27 0.71 -3.60 6.17
CA CYS A 27 1.75 -3.34 5.18
C CYS A 27 1.53 -4.20 3.95
N PHE A 28 1.51 -3.59 2.77
CA PHE A 28 1.35 -4.25 1.49
C PHE A 28 2.61 -4.08 0.65
N ASP A 29 3.24 -5.20 0.31
CA ASP A 29 4.43 -5.23 -0.54
C ASP A 29 4.04 -5.32 -2.01
N VAL A 30 4.46 -4.33 -2.80
CA VAL A 30 4.19 -4.29 -4.25
C VAL A 30 5.30 -4.95 -5.07
N SER A 31 6.42 -5.38 -4.47
CA SER A 31 7.56 -5.99 -5.17
C SER A 31 7.17 -7.05 -6.20
N PRO A 32 6.32 -8.05 -5.87
CA PRO A 32 5.98 -9.11 -6.83
C PRO A 32 5.11 -8.59 -8.00
N TYR A 33 4.58 -7.38 -7.91
CA TYR A 33 3.81 -6.72 -8.95
C TYR A 33 4.67 -5.79 -9.80
N LEU A 34 5.78 -5.26 -9.28
CA LEU A 34 6.68 -4.33 -9.99
C LEU A 34 7.29 -4.87 -11.28
N ASP A 35 7.22 -6.18 -11.54
CA ASP A 35 7.66 -6.76 -12.80
C ASP A 35 6.52 -6.97 -13.82
N LYS A 36 5.26 -6.79 -13.40
CA LYS A 36 4.08 -7.07 -14.20
C LYS A 36 3.53 -5.82 -14.88
N GLY A 37 3.67 -5.76 -16.20
CA GLY A 37 2.94 -4.81 -17.07
C GLY A 37 2.99 -3.36 -16.58
N ILE A 38 1.81 -2.79 -16.29
CA ILE A 38 1.60 -1.38 -15.89
C ILE A 38 2.19 -1.03 -14.51
N PHE A 39 2.49 -2.03 -13.66
CA PHE A 39 3.03 -1.78 -12.32
C PHE A 39 4.54 -1.52 -12.33
N LYS A 40 5.22 -1.66 -13.47
CA LYS A 40 6.64 -1.30 -13.62
C LYS A 40 6.91 0.17 -13.31
N GLU A 41 5.92 1.03 -13.53
CA GLU A 41 6.00 2.46 -13.22
C GLU A 41 6.10 2.74 -11.72
N LEU A 42 5.59 1.84 -10.87
CA LEU A 42 5.69 1.94 -9.42
C LEU A 42 7.12 1.74 -8.88
N ARG A 43 8.08 1.36 -9.75
CA ARG A 43 9.51 1.36 -9.40
C ARG A 43 10.04 2.77 -9.18
N ASP A 44 9.41 3.78 -9.79
CA ASP A 44 9.77 5.17 -9.57
C ASP A 44 9.24 5.62 -8.20
N ALA A 45 10.15 6.04 -7.31
CA ALA A 45 9.80 6.39 -5.94
C ALA A 45 8.87 7.63 -5.87
N ALA A 46 9.03 8.60 -6.78
CA ALA A 46 8.19 9.78 -6.81
C ALA A 46 6.77 9.42 -7.30
N TYR A 47 6.69 8.55 -8.31
CA TYR A 47 5.43 8.01 -8.79
C TYR A 47 4.74 7.15 -7.74
N PHE A 48 5.46 6.26 -7.07
CA PHE A 48 4.94 5.41 -6.02
C PHE A 48 4.30 6.22 -4.88
N ARG A 49 4.94 7.32 -4.47
CA ARG A 49 4.42 8.27 -3.46
C ARG A 49 3.18 9.04 -3.89
N SER A 50 2.84 9.04 -5.18
CA SER A 50 1.61 9.68 -5.68
C SER A 50 0.35 8.83 -5.45
N VAL A 51 0.50 7.67 -4.78
CA VAL A 51 -0.60 6.78 -4.38
C VAL A 51 -1.68 7.51 -3.59
N ARG A 52 -2.95 7.17 -3.86
CA ARG A 52 -4.09 7.75 -3.13
C ARG A 52 -5.14 6.69 -2.83
N ALA A 53 -5.77 6.82 -1.66
CA ALA A 53 -6.94 6.03 -1.31
C ALA A 53 -8.19 6.70 -1.90
N VAL A 54 -8.93 5.97 -2.73
CA VAL A 54 -10.16 6.46 -3.39
C VAL A 54 -11.28 5.48 -3.09
N SER A 55 -12.24 5.88 -2.24
CA SER A 55 -13.44 5.10 -1.93
C SER A 55 -13.21 3.63 -1.49
N GLY A 56 -12.09 3.36 -0.81
CA GLY A 56 -11.71 2.00 -0.39
C GLY A 56 -10.66 1.33 -1.26
N PHE A 57 -10.34 1.89 -2.42
CA PHE A 57 -9.33 1.40 -3.35
C PHE A 57 -8.04 2.19 -3.18
N VAL A 58 -6.93 1.62 -3.61
CA VAL A 58 -5.67 2.33 -3.74
C VAL A 58 -5.39 2.53 -5.22
N ALA A 59 -5.20 3.77 -5.65
CA ALA A 59 -5.00 4.10 -7.05
C ALA A 59 -3.84 5.08 -7.26
N TRP A 60 -3.25 5.01 -8.45
CA TRP A 60 -2.21 5.92 -8.93
C TRP A 60 -2.70 6.73 -10.13
N PRO A 61 -2.09 7.89 -10.42
CA PRO A 61 -2.56 8.81 -11.45
C PRO A 61 -2.50 8.26 -12.89
N ARG A 62 -1.70 7.23 -13.20
CA ARG A 62 -1.71 6.57 -14.53
C ARG A 62 -2.65 5.37 -14.61
N GLY A 63 -3.54 5.19 -13.64
CA GLY A 63 -4.62 4.21 -13.70
C GLY A 63 -4.28 2.82 -13.16
N GLN A 64 -3.15 2.65 -12.46
CA GLN A 64 -2.93 1.46 -11.64
C GLN A 64 -3.83 1.54 -10.40
N ASP A 65 -4.51 0.46 -10.07
CA ASP A 65 -5.29 0.36 -8.85
C ASP A 65 -5.20 -1.04 -8.22
N PHE A 66 -5.46 -1.08 -6.91
CA PHE A 66 -5.63 -2.30 -6.15
C PHE A 66 -6.94 -2.27 -5.37
N SER A 67 -7.70 -3.35 -5.51
CA SER A 67 -8.93 -3.57 -4.75
C SER A 67 -8.64 -3.79 -3.26
N PRO A 68 -9.54 -3.32 -2.36
CA PRO A 68 -9.40 -3.54 -0.92
C PRO A 68 -9.27 -5.01 -0.55
N ASP A 69 -9.93 -5.92 -1.28
CA ASP A 69 -9.80 -7.36 -1.06
C ASP A 69 -8.39 -7.88 -1.30
N THR A 70 -7.78 -7.48 -2.42
CA THR A 70 -6.40 -7.85 -2.72
C THR A 70 -5.45 -7.28 -1.69
N LEU A 71 -5.63 -6.00 -1.35
CA LEU A 71 -4.83 -5.33 -0.34
C LEU A 71 -4.95 -6.04 1.01
N TYR A 72 -6.15 -6.40 1.46
CA TYR A 72 -6.36 -7.08 2.74
C TYR A 72 -5.78 -8.51 2.74
N LEU A 73 -6.00 -9.28 1.67
CA LEU A 73 -5.53 -10.67 1.54
C LEU A 73 -4.02 -10.79 1.40
N LYS A 74 -3.37 -9.81 0.77
CA LYS A 74 -1.93 -9.83 0.48
C LYS A 74 -1.10 -8.98 1.43
N SER A 75 -1.73 -8.08 2.19
CA SER A 75 -1.04 -7.30 3.21
C SER A 75 -0.87 -8.09 4.50
N VAL A 76 0.19 -7.75 5.22
CA VAL A 76 0.50 -8.28 6.55
C VAL A 76 0.07 -7.26 7.60
N PRO A 77 -0.54 -7.67 8.72
CA PRO A 77 -0.87 -6.74 9.78
C PRO A 77 0.42 -6.14 10.36
N LEU A 78 0.44 -4.81 10.49
CA LEU A 78 1.51 -4.12 11.21
C LEU A 78 1.26 -4.33 12.70
N SER A 79 1.60 -5.52 13.19
CA SER A 79 1.75 -5.75 14.63
C SER A 79 2.89 -4.85 15.10
N SER A 80 2.66 -4.14 16.20
CA SER A 80 3.40 -2.97 16.70
C SER A 80 4.89 -3.18 17.04
N SER A 81 5.60 -4.12 16.43
CA SER A 81 6.96 -4.54 16.78
C SER A 81 8.00 -4.40 15.65
N LEU A 82 7.69 -3.71 14.55
CA LEU A 82 8.64 -3.50 13.43
C LEU A 82 8.85 -2.04 13.03
N CYS A 83 8.57 -1.10 13.93
CA CYS A 83 9.10 0.27 13.83
C CYS A 83 9.88 0.60 15.11
N GLU A 84 10.86 -0.23 15.46
CA GLU A 84 11.96 0.22 16.30
C GLU A 84 13.08 0.74 15.39
N GLY A 85 13.21 2.06 15.38
CA GLY A 85 14.50 2.76 15.33
C GLY A 85 15.34 2.60 14.08
N LYS A 86 15.36 3.66 13.27
CA LYS A 86 16.65 4.10 12.70
C LYS A 86 16.72 5.62 12.57
N ASP A 87 16.62 6.29 13.72
CA ASP A 87 17.16 7.64 13.91
C ASP A 87 18.18 7.56 15.06
N ALA A 88 19.45 7.40 14.69
CA ALA A 88 20.64 7.74 15.47
C ALA A 88 21.86 7.77 14.54
#